data_AF-A0A939ZT74-F1
#
_entry.id   AF-A0A939ZT74-F1
#
_cell.length_a   1.000
_cell.length_b   1.000
_cell.length_c   1.000
_cell.angle_alpha   90.00
_cell.angle_beta   90.00
_cell.angle_gamma   90.00
#
_symmetry.space_group_name_H-M   'P 1'
#
loop_
_entity.id
_entity.type
_entity.pdbx_description
1 polymer ?
#
loop_
_entity_poly.entity_id
_entity_poly.type
_entity_poly.pdbx_seq_one_letter_code
_entity_poly.pdbx_strand_id
1 'polypeptide(L)'
;MRRESKTFAMRALLVLTVVCLIVCMLTACNPKGNVTSIEVDEESNFGYYMLEGFNISTLKLNVTYEDGSTQPINVEKTMLSTAAQNELKTGGQKEITINYKGQTTTVSFYLAGEGEQIVAVTFRDSNDN
;
A
#
# COMPACT_ATOMS: atom_id res chain seq x y z
N MET A 1 -23.25 -54.53 8.60
CA MET A 1 -23.76 -53.14 8.54
C MET A 1 -22.90 -52.23 9.44
N ARG A 2 -21.62 -51.97 9.12
CA ARG A 2 -20.71 -51.21 10.03
C ARG A 2 -19.50 -50.54 9.35
N ARG A 3 -19.54 -50.36 8.02
CA ARG A 3 -18.41 -49.81 7.24
C ARG A 3 -18.66 -48.40 6.68
N GLU A 4 -19.93 -47.99 6.57
CA GLU A 4 -20.31 -46.70 5.96
C GLU A 4 -20.36 -45.52 6.96
N SER A 5 -20.44 -45.80 8.27
CA SER A 5 -20.44 -44.73 9.28
C SER A 5 -19.08 -44.04 9.43
N LYS A 6 -17.98 -44.76 9.16
CA LYS A 6 -16.61 -44.24 9.31
C LYS A 6 -16.21 -43.32 8.15
N THR A 7 -16.65 -43.63 6.93
CA THR A 7 -16.40 -42.80 5.75
C THR A 7 -17.23 -41.52 5.75
N PHE A 8 -18.48 -41.58 6.24
CA PHE A 8 -19.32 -40.39 6.42
C PHE A 8 -18.82 -39.50 7.55
N ALA A 9 -18.44 -40.07 8.70
CA ALA A 9 -17.88 -39.32 9.82
C ALA A 9 -16.51 -38.70 9.50
N MET A 10 -15.65 -39.38 8.73
CA MET A 10 -14.35 -38.86 8.30
C MET A 10 -14.49 -37.71 7.29
N ARG A 11 -15.44 -37.83 6.34
CA ARG A 11 -15.75 -36.74 5.39
C ARG A 11 -16.41 -35.56 6.10
N ALA A 12 -17.32 -35.81 7.05
CA ALA A 12 -17.94 -34.75 7.85
C ALA A 12 -16.92 -34.05 8.76
N LEU A 13 -15.99 -34.78 9.38
CA LEU A 13 -14.91 -34.22 10.20
C LEU A 13 -13.95 -33.38 9.37
N LEU A 14 -13.58 -33.85 8.16
CA LEU A 14 -12.70 -33.12 7.24
C LEU A 14 -13.36 -31.84 6.70
N VAL A 15 -14.64 -31.90 6.36
CA VAL A 15 -15.44 -30.72 5.97
C VAL A 15 -15.58 -29.75 7.14
N LEU A 16 -15.84 -30.23 8.36
CA LEU A 16 -15.96 -29.39 9.56
C LEU A 16 -14.65 -28.67 9.90
N THR A 17 -13.50 -29.35 9.76
CA THR A 17 -12.18 -28.73 9.97
C THR A 17 -11.84 -27.68 8.91
N VAL A 18 -12.21 -27.93 7.64
CA VAL A 18 -12.00 -26.95 6.55
C VAL A 18 -12.93 -25.74 6.72
N VAL A 19 -14.18 -25.96 7.12
CA VAL A 19 -15.13 -24.87 7.44
C VAL A 19 -14.67 -24.08 8.65
N CYS A 20 -14.12 -24.73 9.68
CA CYS A 20 -13.56 -24.05 10.86
C CYS A 20 -12.33 -23.20 10.51
N LEU A 21 -11.42 -23.70 9.67
CA LEU A 21 -10.27 -22.95 9.16
C LEU A 21 -10.68 -21.75 8.29
N ILE A 22 -11.74 -21.89 7.49
CA ILE A 22 -12.31 -20.78 6.69
C ILE A 22 -12.93 -19.72 7.62
N VAL A 23 -13.68 -20.13 8.66
CA VAL A 23 -14.27 -19.21 9.65
C VAL A 23 -13.19 -18.45 10.45
N CYS A 24 -12.05 -19.08 10.75
CA CYS A 24 -10.93 -18.44 11.43
C CYS A 24 -10.22 -17.35 10.58
N MET A 25 -10.32 -17.39 9.25
CA MET A 25 -9.77 -16.33 8.40
C MET A 25 -10.72 -15.12 8.23
N LEU A 26 -12.01 -15.25 8.60
CA LEU A 26 -12.97 -14.15 8.54
C LEU A 26 -12.94 -13.23 9.78
N THR A 27 -12.16 -13.54 10.82
CA THR A 27 -12.07 -12.74 12.06
C THR A 27 -10.93 -11.72 12.05
N ALA A 28 -10.78 -10.97 10.95
CA ALA A 28 -9.86 -9.83 10.86
C ALA A 28 -10.58 -8.48 10.64
N CYS A 29 -11.87 -8.40 10.93
CA CYS A 29 -12.63 -7.15 10.97
C CYS A 29 -12.87 -6.71 12.42
N ASN A 30 -11.81 -6.40 13.16
CA ASN A 30 -11.97 -5.47 14.28
C ASN A 30 -11.86 -4.05 13.70
N PRO A 31 -12.75 -3.11 14.05
CA PRO A 31 -12.55 -1.72 13.70
C PRO A 31 -11.22 -1.30 14.31
N LYS A 32 -10.22 -1.05 13.45
CA LYS A 32 -8.94 -0.52 13.92
C LYS A 32 -9.22 0.80 14.66
N GLY A 33 -8.55 0.98 15.80
CA GLY A 33 -8.74 2.14 16.67
C GLY A 33 -8.43 3.47 15.98
N ASN A 34 -8.30 4.55 16.75
CA ASN A 34 -7.94 5.82 16.12
C ASN A 34 -6.53 5.74 15.53
N VAL A 35 -6.29 6.54 14.48
CA VAL A 35 -4.97 6.68 13.88
C VAL A 35 -4.15 7.61 14.75
N THR A 36 -2.94 7.18 15.11
CA THR A 36 -2.00 7.97 15.90
C THR A 36 -0.97 8.66 15.00
N SER A 37 -0.48 7.98 13.96
CA SER A 37 0.45 8.55 13.00
C SER A 37 0.29 7.94 11.60
N ILE A 38 0.76 8.70 10.61
CA ILE A 38 0.93 8.23 9.23
C ILE A 38 2.33 8.62 8.76
N GLU A 39 2.94 7.74 7.97
CA GLU A 39 4.23 7.97 7.34
C GLU A 39 4.20 7.40 5.92
N VAL A 40 5.00 7.98 5.02
CA VAL A 40 5.14 7.47 3.66
C VAL A 40 6.00 6.22 3.70
N ASP A 41 5.55 5.15 3.07
CA ASP A 41 6.36 3.95 2.86
C ASP A 41 7.45 4.26 1.84
N GLU A 42 8.70 4.34 2.30
CA GLU A 42 9.86 4.69 1.48
C GLU A 42 10.06 3.72 0.31
N GLU A 43 9.72 2.43 0.46
CA GLU A 43 9.83 1.44 -0.61
C GLU A 43 8.84 1.69 -1.75
N SER A 44 7.73 2.37 -1.44
CA SER A 44 6.73 2.77 -2.44
C SER A 44 7.09 4.09 -3.14
N ASN A 45 7.99 4.89 -2.56
CA ASN A 45 8.38 6.19 -3.10
C ASN A 45 9.70 6.14 -3.89
N PHE A 46 9.59 5.98 -5.20
CA PHE A 46 10.75 5.98 -6.11
C PHE A 46 11.38 7.35 -6.35
N GLY A 47 10.78 8.44 -5.84
CA GLY A 47 11.27 9.80 -5.97
C GLY A 47 11.12 10.43 -7.36
N TYR A 48 10.93 9.65 -8.41
CA TYR A 48 10.66 10.13 -9.78
C TYR A 48 9.68 9.22 -10.51
N TYR A 49 8.84 9.80 -11.36
CA TYR A 49 7.84 9.09 -12.15
C TYR A 49 7.63 9.77 -13.50
N MET A 50 7.23 9.01 -14.52
CA MET A 50 6.69 9.63 -15.74
C MET A 50 5.31 10.21 -15.44
N LEU A 51 5.06 11.45 -15.87
CA LEU A 51 3.74 12.09 -15.76
C LEU A 51 2.69 11.27 -16.52
N GLU A 52 3.05 10.78 -17.71
CA GLU A 52 2.23 9.85 -18.47
C GLU A 52 2.08 8.54 -17.69
N GLY A 53 0.85 8.20 -17.33
CA GLY A 53 0.54 6.98 -16.57
C GLY A 53 0.80 7.07 -15.07
N PHE A 54 1.19 8.23 -14.54
CA PHE A 54 1.35 8.40 -13.09
C PHE A 54 0.04 8.08 -12.35
N ASN A 55 0.15 7.23 -11.32
CA ASN A 55 -0.96 6.90 -10.45
C ASN A 55 -0.51 6.99 -8.99
N ILE A 56 -1.02 8.00 -8.27
CA ILE A 56 -0.68 8.22 -6.85
C ILE A 56 -0.95 6.99 -5.96
N SER A 57 -1.87 6.10 -6.37
CA SER A 57 -2.21 4.88 -5.62
C SER A 57 -1.09 3.84 -5.58
N THR A 58 0.01 4.05 -6.32
CA THR A 58 1.22 3.24 -6.18
C THR A 58 2.02 3.60 -4.92
N LEU A 59 1.84 4.81 -4.39
CA LEU A 59 2.38 5.19 -3.09
C LEU A 59 1.58 4.55 -1.96
N LYS A 60 2.27 4.18 -0.89
CA LYS A 60 1.69 3.63 0.32
C LYS A 60 1.97 4.50 1.53
N LEU A 61 1.05 4.45 2.48
CA LEU A 61 1.23 4.98 3.82
C LEU A 61 1.28 3.82 4.81
N ASN A 62 2.23 3.87 5.73
CA ASN A 62 2.19 3.08 6.94
C ASN A 62 1.35 3.85 7.98
N VAL A 63 0.21 3.28 8.35
CA VAL A 63 -0.71 3.86 9.33
C VAL A 63 -0.53 3.15 10.65
N THR A 64 -0.20 3.91 11.69
CA THR A 64 -0.10 3.39 13.06
C THR A 64 -1.36 3.74 13.83
N TYR A 65 -1.88 2.77 14.57
CA TYR A 65 -3.09 2.89 15.38
C TYR A 65 -2.76 2.97 16.88
N GLU A 66 -3.76 3.34 17.68
CA GLU A 66 -3.64 3.41 19.15
C GLU A 66 -3.23 2.08 19.80
N ASP A 67 -3.57 0.94 19.19
CA ASP A 67 -3.17 -0.39 19.67
C ASP A 67 -1.71 -0.76 19.33
N GLY A 68 -0.97 0.17 18.71
CA GLY A 68 0.42 -0.02 18.27
C GLY A 68 0.55 -0.86 17.00
N SER A 69 -0.54 -1.33 16.40
CA SER A 69 -0.49 -2.02 15.11
C SER A 69 -0.21 -1.04 13.98
N THR A 70 0.46 -1.53 12.93
CA THR A 70 0.71 -0.78 11.70
C THR A 70 0.03 -1.47 10.52
N GLN A 71 -0.51 -0.70 9.58
CA GLN A 71 -1.07 -1.21 8.34
C GLN A 71 -0.61 -0.38 7.15
N PRO A 72 -0.08 -1.01 6.08
CA PRO A 72 0.11 -0.34 4.82
C PRO A 72 -1.23 -0.14 4.13
N ILE A 73 -1.51 1.08 3.68
CA ILE A 73 -2.63 1.42 2.81
C ILE A 73 -2.13 2.17 1.58
N ASN A 74 -2.85 2.07 0.46
CA ASN A 74 -2.52 2.86 -0.72
C ASN A 74 -3.03 4.30 -0.54
N VAL A 75 -2.30 5.26 -1.10
CA VAL A 75 -2.74 6.65 -1.13
C VAL A 75 -3.91 6.77 -2.10
N GLU A 76 -5.00 7.41 -1.67
CA GLU A 76 -6.15 7.70 -2.53
C GLU A 76 -6.24 9.18 -2.86
N LYS A 77 -6.85 9.52 -4.00
CA LYS A 77 -7.06 10.92 -4.40
C LYS A 77 -7.87 11.71 -3.38
N THR A 78 -8.76 11.05 -2.64
CA THR A 78 -9.59 11.62 -1.57
C THR A 78 -8.75 12.12 -0.39
N MET A 79 -7.53 11.61 -0.22
CA MET A 79 -6.57 12.04 0.80
C MET A 79 -5.82 13.31 0.40
N LEU A 80 -6.03 13.81 -0.83
CA LEU A 80 -5.37 14.99 -1.38
C LEU A 80 -6.34 16.15 -1.53
N SER A 81 -5.83 17.37 -1.33
CA SER A 81 -6.57 18.58 -1.66
C SER A 81 -6.79 18.70 -3.18
N THR A 82 -7.81 19.46 -3.59
CA THR A 82 -8.06 19.74 -5.02
C THR A 82 -6.86 20.41 -5.68
N ALA A 83 -6.13 21.25 -4.95
CA ALA A 83 -4.90 21.88 -5.44
C ALA A 83 -3.82 20.84 -5.72
N ALA A 84 -3.52 19.96 -4.75
CA ALA A 84 -2.55 18.88 -4.91
C ALA A 84 -2.92 17.96 -6.08
N GLN A 85 -4.20 17.59 -6.22
CA GLN A 85 -4.65 16.78 -7.35
C GLN A 85 -4.43 17.45 -8.72
N ASN A 86 -4.50 18.78 -8.79
CA ASN A 86 -4.22 19.52 -10.01
C ASN A 86 -2.71 19.61 -10.29
N GLU A 87 -1.88 19.71 -9.26
CA GLU A 87 -0.41 19.68 -9.40
C GLU A 87 0.10 18.36 -9.96
N LEU A 88 -0.59 17.24 -9.70
CA LEU A 88 -0.27 15.93 -10.26
C LEU A 88 -0.54 15.81 -11.78
N LYS A 89 -1.12 16.83 -12.41
CA LYS A 89 -1.40 16.84 -13.86
C LYS A 89 -0.31 17.53 -14.68
N THR A 90 0.70 18.10 -14.02
CA THR A 90 1.80 18.82 -14.67
C THR A 90 3.14 18.21 -14.29
N GLY A 91 4.15 18.36 -15.15
CA GLY A 91 5.51 17.94 -14.84
C GLY A 91 6.15 18.80 -13.75
N GLY A 92 7.34 18.39 -13.29
CA GLY A 92 8.19 19.10 -12.33
C GLY A 92 8.23 18.51 -10.93
N GLN A 93 8.93 19.21 -10.03
CA GLN A 93 9.03 18.85 -8.62
C GLN A 93 7.66 18.98 -7.94
N LYS A 94 7.30 17.96 -7.16
CA LYS A 94 6.06 17.89 -6.38
C LYS A 94 6.38 17.77 -4.90
N GLU A 95 5.55 18.43 -4.10
CA GLU A 95 5.52 18.31 -2.65
C GLU A 95 4.06 18.18 -2.25
N ILE A 96 3.61 16.94 -2.05
CA ILE A 96 2.19 16.61 -1.91
C ILE A 96 1.91 16.30 -0.45
N THR A 97 1.05 17.10 0.17
CA THR A 97 0.52 16.80 1.51
C THR A 97 -0.64 15.81 1.39
N ILE A 98 -0.52 14.69 2.11
CA ILE A 98 -1.53 13.64 2.21
C ILE A 98 -2.18 13.76 3.59
N ASN A 99 -3.52 13.82 3.62
CA ASN A 99 -4.31 13.81 4.86
C ASN A 99 -5.09 12.51 4.98
N TYR A 100 -4.89 11.80 6.09
CA TYR A 100 -5.65 10.61 6.41
C TYR A 100 -6.12 10.66 7.87
N LYS A 101 -7.45 10.68 8.05
CA LYS A 101 -8.12 10.70 9.37
C LYS A 101 -7.59 11.80 10.31
N GLY A 102 -7.26 12.97 9.77
CA GLY A 102 -6.79 14.12 10.56
C GLY A 102 -5.27 14.19 10.73
N GLN A 103 -4.54 13.12 10.44
CA GLN A 103 -3.09 13.11 10.40
C GLN A 103 -2.60 13.49 9.01
N THR A 104 -1.47 14.19 8.94
CA THR A 104 -0.88 14.65 7.68
C THR A 104 0.57 14.22 7.55
N THR A 105 0.98 13.89 6.32
CA THR A 105 2.37 13.68 5.94
C THR A 105 2.63 14.30 4.57
N THR A 106 3.89 14.52 4.23
CA THR A 106 4.29 15.11 2.96
C THR A 106 5.19 14.15 2.21
N VAL A 107 4.93 14.00 0.91
CA VAL A 107 5.79 13.24 0.00
C VAL A 107 6.33 14.16 -1.08
N SER A 108 7.61 14.02 -1.38
CA SER A 108 8.27 14.76 -2.46
C SER A 108 8.75 13.81 -3.54
N PHE A 109 8.50 14.16 -4.79
CA PHE A 109 8.94 13.42 -5.97
C PHE A 109 8.92 14.32 -7.21
N TYR A 110 9.55 13.86 -8.29
CA TYR A 110 9.56 14.55 -9.57
C TYR A 110 8.64 13.85 -10.58
N LEU A 111 7.80 14.61 -11.28
CA LEU A 111 7.04 14.12 -12.43
C LEU A 111 7.71 14.56 -13.73
N ALA A 112 8.26 13.60 -14.47
CA ALA A 112 8.86 13.85 -15.78
C ALA A 112 7.75 14.13 -16.80
N GLY A 113 7.78 15.32 -17.40
CA GLY A 113 6.79 15.79 -18.36
C GLY A 113 6.86 15.07 -19.72
N GLU A 114 5.95 15.43 -20.62
CA GLU A 114 5.97 14.92 -21.99
C GLU A 114 7.27 15.34 -22.70
N GLY A 115 7.96 14.37 -23.29
CA GLY A 115 9.27 14.58 -23.94
C GLY A 115 10.48 14.50 -23.01
N GLU A 116 10.28 14.38 -21.70
CA GLU A 116 11.36 14.10 -20.75
C GLU A 116 11.65 12.59 -20.65
N GLN A 117 12.92 12.24 -20.41
CA GLN A 117 13.34 10.85 -20.24
C GLN A 117 14.05 10.67 -18.90
N ILE A 118 13.71 9.58 -18.21
CA ILE A 118 14.42 9.17 -17.01
C ILE A 118 15.59 8.28 -17.43
N VAL A 119 16.81 8.71 -17.10
CA VAL A 119 18.04 7.98 -17.44
C VAL A 119 18.68 7.45 -16.15
N ALA A 120 18.83 6.13 -16.06
CA ALA A 120 19.61 5.52 -15.00
C ALA A 120 21.11 5.76 -15.27
N VAL A 121 21.79 6.48 -14.38
CA VAL A 121 23.23 6.72 -14.47
C VAL A 121 23.95 5.73 -13.56
N THR A 122 24.71 4.81 -14.15
CA THR A 122 25.66 3.94 -13.42
C THR A 122 27.06 4.48 -13.60
N PHE A 123 27.69 4.88 -12.49
CA PHE A 123 29.11 5.21 -12.46
C PHE A 123 29.91 3.91 -12.37
N ARG A 124 30.84 3.71 -13.30
CA ARG A 124 31.80 2.60 -13.23
C ARG A 124 33.06 3.12 -12.55
N ASP A 125 33.30 2.69 -11.32
CA ASP A 125 34.56 2.99 -10.64
C ASP A 125 35.71 2.37 -11.43
N SER A 126 36.60 3.23 -11.92
CA SER A 126 37.84 2.83 -12.57
C SER A 126 38.92 2.66 -11.50
N ASN A 127 38.72 1.72 -10.58
CA ASN A 127 39.79 1.27 -9.71
C ASN A 127 40.18 -0.16 -10.13
N ASP A 128 40.68 -0.26 -11.35
CA ASP A 128 41.42 -1.41 -11.86
C ASP A 128 42.90 -1.04 -11.79
N ASN A 129 43.54 -1.46 -10.69
CA ASN A 129 45.00 -1.48 -10.53
C ASN A 129 45.40 -2.70 -9.71
#